data_AF-A0A916I1A0-F1
#
_entry.id   AF-A0A916I1A0-F1
#
_cell.length_a   1.000
_cell.length_b   1.000
_cell.length_c   1.000
_cell.angle_alpha   90.00
_cell.angle_beta   90.00
_cell.angle_gamma   90.00
#
_symmetry.space_group_name_H-M   'P 1'
#
loop_
_entity.id
_entity.type
_entity.pdbx_description
1 polymer ?
#
loop_
_entity_poly.entity_id
_entity_poly.type
_entity_poly.pdbx_seq_one_letter_code
_entity_poly.pdbx_strand_id
1 'polypeptide(L)'
;MMAALGYTVVLMLAISMVICYRRPSFAFVLVLILYPLKQLQMTYLPVFLQHSSWFNYIICAGVAIAAISNISRDRTALIGYWNKFIGLLLFLYLFAWFAILYSPSPEFAFDRARDGAPYWAMQMLLLPLVFSSARDIEKVFMPFLILGSVVIVLFLTNPGSSFLNGRLTLQIGYFEGVQDYRGNPLATAQMGGTLAVVAALMRPNRAAMIWNLIRLGAVFLGLGIAIAAGSRGQLILAMLTIALFWPLARRVHNVKQFFATVVGMGAIAGVSLVALRFFMGQNVEQSQRWDPSHQVETVLERARAASRLLEELANQPAKWLFGLGTNAYSAISGEKHSYAHNLFVEMLGELGILGLTCSIVLVIWGYKHCKELWLYHRDAGAERTSTAVLIAMCTYNMLLTMKQGTFVSIPDAWFVLAIACKLVYVDRAAWRAYDPALLVSDSITHYGEEDSGPAQASA
;
A
#
# COMPACT_ATOMS: atom_id res chain seq x y z
N MET A 1 29.99 2.45 14.08
CA MET A 1 29.45 2.69 12.72
C MET A 1 27.93 2.48 12.64
N MET A 2 27.40 1.31 13.05
CA MET A 2 25.95 1.01 13.00
C MET A 2 25.07 2.02 13.73
N ALA A 3 25.45 2.42 14.94
CA ALA A 3 24.70 3.43 15.69
C ALA A 3 24.66 4.80 14.98
N ALA A 4 25.73 5.20 14.28
CA ALA A 4 25.76 6.47 13.54
C ALA A 4 24.77 6.46 12.37
N LEU A 5 24.63 5.34 11.65
CA LEU A 5 23.59 5.17 10.64
C LEU A 5 22.19 5.23 11.28
N GLY A 6 22.00 4.57 12.42
CA GLY A 6 20.76 4.64 13.19
C GLY A 6 20.36 6.06 13.60
N TYR A 7 21.30 6.87 14.10
CA TYR A 7 21.04 8.27 14.43
C TYR A 7 20.81 9.13 13.19
N THR A 8 21.48 8.82 12.07
CA THR A 8 21.23 9.50 10.79
C THR A 8 19.80 9.24 10.31
N VAL A 9 19.30 8.01 10.42
CA VAL A 9 17.90 7.69 10.11
C VAL A 9 16.92 8.46 11.02
N VAL A 10 17.21 8.55 12.32
CA VAL A 10 16.40 9.35 13.26
C VAL A 10 16.41 10.84 12.87
N LEU A 11 17.56 11.40 12.50
CA LEU A 11 17.67 12.78 12.03
C LEU A 11 16.87 12.98 10.73
N MET A 12 16.96 12.06 9.78
CA MET A 12 16.16 12.10 8.55
C MET A 12 14.66 12.02 8.83
N LEU A 13 14.25 11.24 9.84
CA LEU A 13 12.86 11.20 10.30
C LEU A 13 12.43 12.54 10.90
N ALA A 14 13.26 13.15 11.76
CA ALA A 14 12.96 14.47 12.32
C ALA A 14 12.81 15.54 11.22
N ILE A 15 13.71 15.55 10.22
CA ILE A 15 13.60 16.42 9.04
C ILE A 15 12.32 16.11 8.26
N SER A 16 11.99 14.83 8.10
CA SER A 16 10.76 14.41 7.43
C SER A 16 9.50 14.90 8.16
N MET A 17 9.50 15.00 9.49
CA MET A 17 8.39 15.60 10.25
C MET A 17 8.21 17.08 9.94
N VAL A 18 9.32 17.84 9.84
CA VAL A 18 9.27 19.25 9.43
C VAL A 18 8.74 19.38 7.99
N ILE A 19 9.14 18.46 7.10
CA ILE A 19 8.63 18.40 5.73
C ILE A 19 7.13 18.10 5.74
N CYS A 20 6.65 17.15 6.56
CA CYS A 20 5.23 16.82 6.70
C CYS A 20 4.39 18.04 7.08
N TYR A 21 4.90 18.92 7.95
CA TYR A 21 4.22 20.18 8.26
C TYR A 21 4.14 21.11 7.04
N ARG A 22 5.16 21.19 6.18
CA ARG A 22 5.14 22.07 4.99
C ARG A 22 4.43 21.45 3.78
N ARG A 23 4.50 20.13 3.64
CA ARG A 23 3.95 19.33 2.55
C ARG A 23 3.21 18.13 3.14
N PRO A 24 1.94 18.29 3.56
CA PRO A 24 1.17 17.25 4.24
C PRO A 24 1.19 15.88 3.55
N SER A 25 1.08 15.87 2.23
CA SER A 25 1.13 14.65 1.40
C SER A 25 2.40 13.81 1.60
N PHE A 26 3.52 14.40 2.03
CA PHE A 26 4.75 13.66 2.31
C PHE A 26 4.58 12.63 3.44
N ALA A 27 3.64 12.81 4.35
CA ALA A 27 3.34 11.85 5.41
C ALA A 27 2.96 10.46 4.85
N PHE A 28 2.35 10.42 3.67
CA PHE A 28 2.06 9.17 2.96
C PHE A 28 3.32 8.38 2.60
N VAL A 29 4.40 9.08 2.21
CA VAL A 29 5.69 8.45 1.92
C VAL A 29 6.23 7.73 3.16
N LEU A 30 6.16 8.40 4.32
CA LEU A 30 6.59 7.81 5.60
C LEU A 30 5.78 6.58 5.97
N VAL A 31 4.46 6.60 5.73
CA VAL A 31 3.59 5.43 5.95
C VAL A 31 3.98 4.26 5.03
N LEU A 32 4.24 4.52 3.74
CA LEU A 32 4.61 3.45 2.80
C LEU A 32 5.96 2.79 3.11
N ILE A 33 6.91 3.53 3.70
CA ILE A 33 8.23 3.00 4.08
C ILE A 33 8.33 2.59 5.56
N LEU A 34 7.24 2.74 6.33
CA LEU A 34 7.20 2.56 7.79
C LEU A 34 7.81 1.23 8.24
N TYR A 35 7.33 0.11 7.70
CA TYR A 35 7.73 -1.21 8.21
C TYR A 35 9.20 -1.55 7.92
N PRO A 36 9.72 -1.40 6.69
CA PRO A 36 11.15 -1.67 6.43
C PRO A 36 12.05 -0.70 7.20
N LEU A 37 11.64 0.56 7.33
CA LEU A 37 12.40 1.56 8.09
C LEU A 37 12.41 1.25 9.58
N LYS A 38 11.28 0.79 10.15
CA LYS A 38 11.20 0.30 11.53
C LYS A 38 12.18 -0.86 11.75
N GLN A 39 12.19 -1.86 10.87
CA GLN A 39 13.10 -3.01 10.99
C GLN A 39 14.57 -2.57 10.93
N LEU A 40 14.92 -1.69 9.98
CA LEU A 40 16.26 -1.09 9.91
C LEU A 40 16.62 -0.39 11.22
N GLN A 41 15.71 0.43 11.75
CA GLN A 41 15.98 1.19 12.96
C GLN A 41 16.21 0.28 14.18
N MET A 42 15.44 -0.80 14.30
CA MET A 42 15.62 -1.80 15.35
C MET A 42 16.98 -2.50 15.25
N THR A 43 17.52 -2.69 14.05
CA THR A 43 18.89 -3.25 13.88
C THR A 43 20.00 -2.28 14.26
N TYR A 44 19.80 -0.97 14.06
CA TYR A 44 20.85 0.02 14.30
C TYR A 44 20.88 0.51 15.74
N LEU A 45 19.73 0.63 16.40
CA LEU A 45 19.60 1.20 17.74
C LEU A 45 18.79 0.28 18.69
N PRO A 46 19.40 -0.24 19.76
CA PRO A 46 18.73 -1.13 20.72
C PRO A 46 17.49 -0.57 21.40
N VAL A 47 17.39 0.76 21.56
CA VAL A 47 16.21 1.41 22.16
C VAL A 47 14.93 1.11 21.36
N PHE A 48 15.02 1.07 20.03
CA PHE A 48 13.87 0.75 19.18
C PHE A 48 13.59 -0.75 19.14
N LEU A 49 14.56 -1.60 19.47
CA LEU A 49 14.31 -3.03 19.69
C LEU A 49 13.42 -3.22 20.93
N GLN A 50 13.80 -2.62 22.06
CA GLN A 50 13.06 -2.71 23.33
C GLN A 50 11.69 -1.99 23.27
N HIS A 51 11.60 -0.91 22.50
CA HIS A 51 10.40 -0.09 22.39
C HIS A 51 9.94 0.05 20.93
N SER A 52 9.69 -1.08 20.27
CA SER A 52 9.36 -1.11 18.84
C SER A 52 8.11 -0.29 18.47
N SER A 53 7.20 -0.07 19.41
CA SER A 53 6.00 0.76 19.24
C SER A 53 6.31 2.25 19.13
N TRP A 54 7.41 2.73 19.72
CA TRP A 54 7.78 4.16 19.67
C TRP A 54 7.99 4.64 18.25
N PHE A 55 8.55 3.80 17.38
CA PHE A 55 8.72 4.13 15.97
C PHE A 55 7.37 4.39 15.28
N ASN A 56 6.36 3.58 15.59
CA ASN A 56 5.00 3.78 15.07
C ASN A 56 4.40 5.09 15.57
N TYR A 57 4.60 5.42 16.85
CA TYR A 57 4.10 6.68 17.43
C TYR A 57 4.77 7.91 16.81
N ILE A 58 6.07 7.85 16.51
CA ILE A 58 6.80 8.92 15.83
C ILE A 58 6.20 9.18 14.44
N ILE A 59 5.96 8.13 13.64
CA ILE A 59 5.34 8.29 12.31
C ILE A 59 3.88 8.76 12.45
N CYS A 60 3.12 8.22 13.41
CA CYS A 60 1.75 8.67 13.67
C CYS A 60 1.69 10.16 14.03
N ALA A 61 2.61 10.65 14.86
CA ALA A 61 2.73 12.06 15.19
C ALA A 61 3.03 12.90 13.93
N GLY A 62 3.88 12.41 13.04
CA GLY A 62 4.13 13.03 11.73
C GLY A 62 2.89 13.16 10.86
N VAL A 63 2.10 12.09 10.76
CA VAL A 63 0.83 12.08 10.03
C VAL A 63 -0.18 13.02 10.67
N ALA A 64 -0.26 13.07 12.00
CA ALA A 64 -1.12 14.00 12.73
C ALA A 64 -0.73 15.47 12.45
N ILE A 65 0.57 15.81 12.51
CA ILE A 65 1.09 17.14 12.17
C ILE A 65 0.76 17.51 10.72
N ALA A 66 0.92 16.57 9.78
CA ALA A 66 0.53 16.77 8.38
C ALA A 66 -0.96 17.04 8.23
N ALA A 67 -1.82 16.25 8.87
CA ALA A 67 -3.27 16.40 8.81
C ALA A 67 -3.71 17.76 9.39
N ILE A 68 -3.21 18.15 10.57
CA ILE A 68 -3.50 19.45 11.20
C ILE A 68 -3.02 20.59 10.29
N SER A 69 -1.81 20.46 9.73
CA SER A 69 -1.27 21.46 8.80
C SER A 69 -2.13 21.59 7.53
N ASN A 70 -2.60 20.49 6.96
CA ASN A 70 -3.46 20.54 5.78
C ASN A 70 -4.79 21.21 6.09
N ILE A 71 -5.46 20.80 7.18
CA ILE A 71 -6.76 21.35 7.60
C ILE A 71 -6.67 22.85 7.89
N SER A 72 -5.58 23.31 8.52
CA SER A 72 -5.39 24.73 8.85
C SER A 72 -5.12 25.60 7.62
N ARG A 73 -4.55 25.05 6.54
CA ARG A 73 -4.25 25.80 5.31
C ARG A 73 -5.32 25.69 4.25
N ASP A 74 -6.04 24.57 4.22
CA ASP A 74 -6.99 24.24 3.16
C ASP A 74 -8.19 23.49 3.75
N ARG A 75 -9.33 24.21 3.84
CA ARG A 75 -10.58 23.64 4.36
C ARG A 75 -11.12 22.49 3.50
N THR A 76 -10.69 22.38 2.24
CA THR A 76 -11.09 21.25 1.38
C THR A 76 -10.53 19.91 1.86
N ALA A 77 -9.55 19.92 2.76
CA ALA A 77 -9.03 18.73 3.44
C ALA A 77 -10.14 17.89 4.11
N LEU A 78 -11.19 18.54 4.65
CA LEU A 78 -12.31 17.88 5.32
C LEU A 78 -13.42 17.42 4.37
N ILE A 79 -13.44 17.91 3.13
CA ILE A 79 -14.47 17.52 2.15
C ILE A 79 -14.36 16.03 1.87
N GLY A 80 -15.48 15.33 2.00
CA GLY A 80 -15.56 13.90 1.74
C GLY A 80 -14.96 13.00 2.81
N TYR A 81 -14.45 13.55 3.92
CA TYR A 81 -13.84 12.74 4.99
C TYR A 81 -14.88 11.80 5.63
N TRP A 82 -16.02 12.34 6.08
CA TRP A 82 -17.11 11.56 6.66
C TRP A 82 -18.06 10.97 5.61
N ASN A 83 -17.50 10.23 4.64
CA ASN A 83 -18.30 9.54 3.63
C ASN A 83 -18.80 8.17 4.13
N LYS A 84 -19.76 7.58 3.39
CA LYS A 84 -20.37 6.28 3.74
C LYS A 84 -19.33 5.15 3.86
N PHE A 85 -18.27 5.17 3.05
CA PHE A 85 -17.20 4.17 3.11
C PHE A 85 -16.45 4.25 4.45
N ILE A 86 -16.05 5.45 4.89
CA ILE A 86 -15.39 5.64 6.19
C ILE A 86 -16.31 5.26 7.35
N GLY A 87 -17.59 5.63 7.28
CA GLY A 87 -18.58 5.24 8.31
C GLY A 87 -18.70 3.72 8.45
N LEU A 88 -18.81 2.99 7.35
CA LEU A 88 -18.90 1.53 7.36
C LEU A 88 -17.59 0.87 7.81
N LEU A 89 -16.44 1.43 7.41
CA LEU A 89 -15.13 0.95 7.85
C LEU A 89 -14.94 1.13 9.36
N LEU A 90 -15.32 2.28 9.91
CA LEU A 90 -15.31 2.54 11.35
C LEU A 90 -16.25 1.62 12.11
N PHE A 91 -17.47 1.41 11.59
CA PHE A 91 -18.38 0.42 12.16
C PHE A 91 -17.74 -0.96 12.25
N LEU A 92 -17.04 -1.39 11.19
CA LEU A 92 -16.39 -2.70 11.14
C LEU A 92 -15.24 -2.82 12.14
N TYR A 93 -14.44 -1.77 12.34
CA TYR A 93 -13.42 -1.72 13.39
C TYR A 93 -14.00 -1.74 14.80
N LEU A 94 -15.05 -0.94 15.06
CA LEU A 94 -15.75 -0.96 16.34
C LEU A 94 -16.39 -2.33 16.60
N PHE A 95 -16.93 -2.97 15.56
CA PHE A 95 -17.47 -4.31 15.64
C PHE A 95 -16.37 -5.34 15.93
N ALA A 96 -15.19 -5.21 15.33
CA ALA A 96 -14.04 -6.05 15.66
C ALA A 96 -13.56 -5.86 17.11
N TRP A 97 -13.61 -4.64 17.67
CA TRP A 97 -13.36 -4.44 19.10
C TRP A 97 -14.42 -5.10 19.98
N PHE A 98 -15.70 -4.93 19.63
CA PHE A 98 -16.79 -5.59 20.34
C PHE A 98 -16.66 -7.11 20.29
N ALA A 99 -16.19 -7.64 19.16
CA ALA A 99 -15.95 -9.07 18.95
C ALA A 99 -14.82 -9.68 19.80
N ILE A 100 -14.03 -8.86 20.49
CA ILE A 100 -13.08 -9.33 21.51
C ILE A 100 -13.83 -9.92 22.72
N LEU A 101 -14.99 -9.35 23.08
CA LEU A 101 -15.76 -9.75 24.26
C LEU A 101 -16.26 -11.20 24.23
N TYR A 102 -16.46 -11.74 23.02
CA TYR A 102 -16.88 -13.12 22.81
C TYR A 102 -15.85 -13.95 22.02
N SER A 103 -14.63 -13.44 21.87
CA SER A 103 -13.53 -14.20 21.27
C SER A 103 -13.16 -15.38 22.16
N PRO A 104 -12.83 -16.57 21.60
CA PRO A 104 -12.35 -17.71 22.40
C PRO A 104 -11.01 -17.44 23.08
N SER A 105 -10.25 -16.42 22.62
CA SER A 105 -9.01 -15.97 23.26
C SER A 105 -8.99 -14.44 23.39
N PRO A 106 -9.76 -13.86 24.33
CA PRO A 106 -9.91 -12.40 24.46
C PRO A 106 -8.57 -11.68 24.69
N GLU A 107 -7.65 -12.29 25.43
CA GLU A 107 -6.33 -11.71 25.71
C GLU A 107 -5.50 -11.56 24.42
N PHE A 108 -5.43 -12.62 23.59
CA PHE A 108 -4.71 -12.57 22.31
C PHE A 108 -5.37 -11.61 21.33
N ALA A 109 -6.70 -11.56 21.33
CA ALA A 109 -7.48 -10.65 20.51
C ALA A 109 -7.26 -9.19 20.91
N PHE A 110 -7.26 -8.89 22.22
CA PHE A 110 -6.99 -7.57 22.76
C PHE A 110 -5.56 -7.11 22.47
N ASP A 111 -4.56 -7.97 22.70
CA ASP A 111 -3.17 -7.66 22.37
C ASP A 111 -3.03 -7.30 20.89
N ARG A 112 -3.61 -8.10 20.00
CA ARG A 112 -3.57 -7.86 18.55
C ARG A 112 -4.27 -6.56 18.15
N ALA A 113 -5.44 -6.28 18.73
CA ALA A 113 -6.19 -5.05 18.48
C ALA A 113 -5.46 -3.81 18.99
N ARG A 114 -4.86 -3.88 20.18
CA ARG A 114 -4.02 -2.82 20.75
C ARG A 114 -2.82 -2.53 19.85
N ASP A 115 -2.15 -3.57 19.36
CA ASP A 115 -0.98 -3.42 18.50
C ASP A 115 -1.36 -2.87 17.10
N GLY A 116 -2.55 -3.21 16.61
CA GLY A 116 -3.13 -2.70 15.36
C GLY A 116 -3.65 -1.25 15.44
N ALA A 117 -4.12 -0.82 16.61
CA ALA A 117 -4.81 0.47 16.79
C ALA A 117 -4.04 1.70 16.30
N PRO A 118 -2.72 1.84 16.56
CA PRO A 118 -1.94 2.96 16.02
C PRO A 118 -1.97 3.00 14.49
N TYR A 119 -1.98 1.85 13.83
CA TYR A 119 -2.05 1.76 12.37
C TYR A 119 -3.42 2.17 11.85
N TRP A 120 -4.52 1.82 12.53
CA TRP A 120 -5.84 2.28 12.13
C TRP A 120 -5.97 3.80 12.26
N ALA A 121 -5.60 4.36 13.42
CA ALA A 121 -5.66 5.79 13.65
C ALA A 121 -4.84 6.55 12.61
N MET A 122 -3.58 6.12 12.42
CA MET A 122 -2.68 6.75 11.47
C MET A 122 -3.14 6.59 10.02
N GLN A 123 -3.38 5.36 9.55
CA GLN A 123 -3.58 5.06 8.14
C GLN A 123 -5.04 5.26 7.69
N MET A 124 -6.04 4.92 8.52
CA MET A 124 -7.46 5.04 8.13
C MET A 124 -8.03 6.42 8.43
N LEU A 125 -7.69 7.00 9.58
CA LEU A 125 -8.33 8.23 10.06
C LEU A 125 -7.52 9.47 9.67
N LEU A 126 -6.23 9.48 9.98
CA LEU A 126 -5.43 10.68 9.77
C LEU A 126 -4.94 10.81 8.33
N LEU A 127 -4.52 9.71 7.69
CA LEU A 127 -3.89 9.77 6.38
C LEU A 127 -4.81 10.32 5.27
N PRO A 128 -6.13 10.03 5.19
CA PRO A 128 -7.00 10.65 4.18
C PRO A 128 -7.07 12.19 4.28
N LEU A 129 -6.82 12.76 5.45
CA LEU A 129 -6.86 14.21 5.68
C LEU A 129 -5.64 14.94 5.12
N VAL A 130 -4.55 14.23 4.76
CA VAL A 130 -3.33 14.86 4.22
C VAL A 130 -3.42 15.18 2.73
N PHE A 131 -4.47 14.72 2.06
CA PHE A 131 -4.69 14.91 0.62
C PHE A 131 -5.91 15.80 0.39
N SER A 132 -5.74 16.90 -0.34
CA SER A 132 -6.86 17.74 -0.77
C SER A 132 -7.24 17.48 -2.22
N SER A 133 -6.35 16.93 -3.05
CA SER A 133 -6.61 16.71 -4.48
C SER A 133 -5.84 15.51 -5.03
N ALA A 134 -6.23 15.03 -6.22
CA ALA A 134 -5.47 14.01 -6.95
C ALA A 134 -4.03 14.48 -7.30
N ARG A 135 -3.81 15.80 -7.44
CA ARG A 135 -2.46 16.38 -7.65
C ARG A 135 -1.55 16.16 -6.45
N ASP A 136 -2.09 16.08 -5.24
CA ASP A 136 -1.27 15.86 -4.05
C ASP A 136 -0.68 14.45 -4.03
N ILE A 137 -1.35 13.48 -4.66
CA ILE A 137 -0.83 12.13 -4.86
C ILE A 137 0.39 12.15 -5.78
N GLU A 138 0.36 12.96 -6.84
CA GLU A 138 1.51 13.09 -7.75
C GLU A 138 2.78 13.54 -7.03
N LYS A 139 2.62 14.49 -6.10
CA LYS A 139 3.71 15.09 -5.32
C LYS A 139 4.43 14.07 -4.44
N VAL A 140 3.82 12.93 -4.13
CA VAL A 140 4.41 11.89 -3.28
C VAL A 140 5.28 10.90 -4.04
N PHE A 141 5.09 10.74 -5.36
CA PHE A 141 5.74 9.67 -6.10
C PHE A 141 7.25 9.81 -6.12
N MET A 142 7.77 10.99 -6.50
CA MET A 142 9.22 11.17 -6.58
C MET A 142 9.91 11.04 -5.21
N PRO A 143 9.41 11.67 -4.13
CA PRO A 143 9.91 11.41 -2.79
C PRO A 143 9.87 9.94 -2.38
N PHE A 144 8.79 9.23 -2.69
CA PHE A 144 8.68 7.79 -2.40
C PHE A 144 9.68 6.96 -3.20
N LEU A 145 9.92 7.28 -4.47
CA LEU A 145 10.95 6.63 -5.28
C LEU A 145 12.33 6.78 -4.64
N ILE A 146 12.70 8.01 -4.28
CA ILE A 146 14.02 8.31 -3.69
C ILE A 146 14.15 7.62 -2.33
N LEU A 147 13.23 7.87 -1.40
CA LEU A 147 13.33 7.32 -0.05
C LEU A 147 13.13 5.81 0.00
N GLY A 148 12.20 5.27 -0.80
CA GLY A 148 12.00 3.84 -0.92
C GLY A 148 13.24 3.13 -1.45
N SER A 149 13.89 3.67 -2.50
CA SER A 149 15.15 3.14 -3.00
C SER A 149 16.28 3.24 -1.98
N VAL A 150 16.42 4.36 -1.26
CA VAL A 150 17.41 4.51 -0.19
C VAL A 150 17.19 3.47 0.91
N VAL A 151 15.94 3.26 1.36
CA VAL A 151 15.60 2.26 2.36
C VAL A 151 15.94 0.85 1.89
N ILE A 152 15.65 0.51 0.64
CA ILE A 152 16.03 -0.80 0.07
C ILE A 152 17.56 -0.96 0.06
N VAL A 153 18.31 0.06 -0.37
CA VAL A 153 19.77 0.02 -0.37
C VAL A 153 20.29 -0.18 1.05
N LEU A 154 19.80 0.59 2.03
CA LEU A 154 20.17 0.43 3.44
C LEU A 154 19.82 -0.97 3.96
N PHE A 155 18.69 -1.54 3.54
CA PHE A 155 18.29 -2.91 3.91
C PHE A 155 19.23 -3.96 3.33
N LEU A 156 19.64 -3.80 2.06
CA LEU A 156 20.54 -4.71 1.36
C LEU A 156 21.98 -4.62 1.89
N THR A 157 22.44 -3.43 2.28
CA THR A 157 23.80 -3.21 2.78
C THR A 157 23.91 -3.28 4.31
N ASN A 158 22.80 -3.53 5.01
CA ASN A 158 22.82 -3.70 6.46
C ASN A 158 23.62 -4.97 6.83
N PRO A 159 24.60 -4.90 7.75
CA PRO A 159 25.34 -6.07 8.21
C PRO A 159 24.47 -7.17 8.84
N GLY A 160 23.31 -6.83 9.39
CA GLY A 160 22.32 -7.79 9.88
C GLY A 160 21.46 -8.41 8.77
N SER A 161 21.60 -7.96 7.53
CA SER A 161 20.89 -8.53 6.39
C SER A 161 21.48 -9.89 6.05
N SER A 162 20.66 -10.93 6.18
CA SER A 162 21.09 -12.30 5.90
C SER A 162 19.95 -13.16 5.36
N PHE A 163 20.33 -14.21 4.64
CA PHE A 163 19.38 -15.20 4.14
C PHE A 163 19.11 -16.25 5.21
N LEU A 164 17.83 -16.47 5.51
CA LEU A 164 17.36 -17.57 6.35
C LEU A 164 16.19 -18.25 5.66
N ASN A 165 16.23 -19.57 5.51
CA ASN A 165 15.20 -20.36 4.82
C ASN A 165 14.90 -19.80 3.42
N GLY A 166 15.95 -19.36 2.72
CA GLY A 166 15.88 -18.72 1.40
C GLY A 166 15.15 -17.37 1.34
N ARG A 167 15.00 -16.65 2.47
CA ARG A 167 14.53 -15.25 2.50
C ARG A 167 15.60 -14.32 3.04
N LEU A 168 15.81 -13.21 2.35
CA LEU A 168 16.51 -12.07 2.92
C LEU A 168 15.66 -11.49 4.06
N THR A 169 16.27 -11.42 5.24
CA THR A 169 15.69 -10.89 6.46
C THR A 169 16.72 -10.02 7.17
N LEU A 170 16.27 -9.09 8.00
CA LEU A 170 17.16 -8.41 8.93
C LEU A 170 17.17 -9.19 10.24
N GLN A 171 18.35 -9.60 10.68
CA GLN A 171 18.59 -10.05 12.03
C GLN A 171 18.55 -8.83 12.95
N ILE A 172 17.55 -8.77 13.83
CA ILE A 172 17.31 -7.63 14.71
C ILE A 172 17.98 -7.84 16.07
N GLY A 173 18.11 -9.10 16.51
CA GLY A 173 18.82 -9.47 17.73
C GLY A 173 17.94 -10.27 18.69
N TYR A 174 18.20 -10.15 20.00
CA TYR A 174 17.43 -10.81 21.04
C TYR A 174 16.20 -9.99 21.43
N PHE A 175 15.01 -10.58 21.35
CA PHE A 175 13.76 -9.93 21.76
C PHE A 175 12.82 -10.94 22.42
N GLU A 176 12.31 -10.62 23.61
CA GLU A 176 11.31 -11.42 24.34
C GLU A 176 11.62 -12.92 24.45
N GLY A 177 12.88 -13.29 24.72
CA GLY A 177 13.26 -14.71 24.84
C GLY A 177 13.71 -15.37 23.53
N VAL A 178 13.53 -14.71 22.39
CA VAL A 178 13.91 -15.22 21.07
C VAL A 178 15.32 -14.73 20.71
N GLN A 179 16.27 -15.65 20.59
CA GLN A 179 17.67 -15.33 20.29
C GLN A 179 17.92 -14.84 18.85
N ASP A 180 17.06 -15.21 17.90
CA ASP A 180 17.16 -14.77 16.50
C ASP A 180 15.87 -14.09 16.04
N TYR A 181 15.52 -12.95 16.65
CA TYR A 181 14.38 -12.17 16.22
C TYR A 181 14.69 -11.51 14.87
N ARG A 182 13.84 -11.80 13.88
CA ARG A 182 14.03 -11.35 12.50
C ARG A 182 12.90 -10.47 12.00
N GLY A 183 13.27 -9.50 11.17
CA GLY A 183 12.33 -8.62 10.49
C GLY A 183 11.41 -9.39 9.56
N ASN A 184 10.15 -8.93 9.45
CA ASN A 184 9.16 -9.53 8.56
C ASN A 184 9.50 -9.28 7.08
N PRO A 185 9.89 -10.32 6.31
CA PRO A 185 10.28 -10.17 4.91
C PRO A 185 9.10 -9.83 3.99
N LEU A 186 7.87 -10.15 4.40
CA LEU A 186 6.66 -9.85 3.61
C LEU A 186 6.42 -8.34 3.55
N ALA A 187 6.69 -7.62 4.64
CA ALA A 187 6.53 -6.17 4.72
C ALA A 187 7.56 -5.46 3.84
N THR A 188 8.81 -5.92 3.84
CA THR A 188 9.87 -5.41 2.95
C THR A 188 9.54 -5.66 1.48
N ALA A 189 9.09 -6.87 1.14
CA ALA A 189 8.66 -7.16 -0.22
C ALA A 189 7.43 -6.36 -0.65
N GLN A 190 6.51 -6.04 0.28
CA GLN A 190 5.32 -5.27 -0.03
C GLN A 190 5.66 -3.81 -0.35
N MET A 191 6.57 -3.20 0.42
CA MET A 191 7.12 -1.89 0.09
C MET A 191 7.84 -1.93 -1.27
N GLY A 192 8.65 -2.96 -1.53
CA GLY A 192 9.33 -3.15 -2.82
C GLY A 192 8.36 -3.28 -4.01
N GLY A 193 7.31 -4.08 -3.88
CA GLY A 193 6.27 -4.18 -4.91
C GLY A 193 5.50 -2.88 -5.11
N THR A 194 5.19 -2.15 -4.03
CA THR A 194 4.55 -0.82 -4.10
C THR A 194 5.46 0.19 -4.82
N LEU A 195 6.76 0.20 -4.49
CA LEU A 195 7.78 1.01 -5.15
C LEU A 195 7.84 0.72 -6.64
N ALA A 196 7.85 -0.56 -7.03
CA ALA A 196 7.86 -0.97 -8.43
C ALA A 196 6.57 -0.55 -9.16
N VAL A 197 5.39 -0.70 -8.53
CA VAL A 197 4.10 -0.27 -9.10
C VAL A 197 4.10 1.24 -9.34
N VAL A 198 4.45 2.04 -8.34
CA VAL A 198 4.50 3.51 -8.45
C VAL A 198 5.52 3.91 -9.51
N ALA A 199 6.75 3.38 -9.45
CA ALA A 199 7.81 3.73 -10.38
C ALA A 199 7.47 3.34 -11.82
N ALA A 200 6.91 2.17 -12.09
CA ALA A 200 6.58 1.76 -13.45
C ALA A 200 5.47 2.64 -14.06
N LEU A 201 4.43 2.92 -13.26
CA LEU A 201 3.22 3.59 -13.73
C LEU A 201 3.34 5.12 -13.73
N MET A 202 4.17 5.72 -12.88
CA MET A 202 4.29 7.18 -12.83
C MET A 202 4.91 7.78 -14.09
N ARG A 203 4.48 9.01 -14.39
CA ARG A 203 5.00 9.84 -15.48
C ARG A 203 5.64 11.08 -14.85
N PRO A 204 6.97 11.26 -14.96
CA PRO A 204 7.59 12.48 -14.45
C PRO A 204 7.16 13.68 -15.31
N ASN A 205 6.86 14.81 -14.65
CA ASN A 205 6.50 16.07 -15.33
C ASN A 205 7.62 16.62 -16.21
N ARG A 206 8.88 16.28 -15.92
CA ARG A 206 10.04 16.65 -16.72
C ARG A 206 10.76 15.39 -17.14
N ALA A 207 10.84 15.16 -18.45
CA ALA A 207 11.46 13.97 -19.04
C ALA A 207 13.01 14.02 -19.02
N ALA A 208 13.61 14.57 -17.96
CA ALA A 208 15.06 14.54 -17.82
C ALA A 208 15.53 13.09 -17.66
N MET A 209 16.62 12.74 -18.34
CA MET A 209 17.21 11.41 -18.34
C MET A 209 17.41 10.87 -16.91
N ILE A 210 17.86 11.73 -15.99
CA ILE A 210 18.09 11.36 -14.59
C ILE A 210 16.81 10.85 -13.88
N TRP A 211 15.64 11.43 -14.14
CA TRP A 211 14.40 10.98 -13.53
C TRP A 211 13.94 9.64 -14.08
N ASN A 212 14.18 9.40 -15.38
CA ASN A 212 13.92 8.09 -15.98
C ASN A 212 14.85 7.02 -15.40
N LEU A 213 16.12 7.35 -15.14
CA LEU A 213 17.08 6.46 -14.49
C LEU A 213 16.68 6.13 -13.04
N ILE A 214 16.32 7.13 -12.25
CA ILE A 214 15.82 6.93 -10.88
C ILE A 214 14.59 6.01 -10.88
N ARG A 215 13.65 6.28 -11.78
CA ARG A 215 12.42 5.49 -11.94
C ARG A 215 12.73 4.04 -12.33
N LEU A 216 13.60 3.85 -13.31
CA LEU A 216 13.99 2.51 -13.76
C LEU A 216 14.72 1.76 -12.62
N GLY A 217 15.66 2.42 -11.95
CA GLY A 217 16.36 1.89 -10.78
C GLY A 217 15.39 1.51 -9.66
N ALA A 218 14.37 2.33 -9.37
CA ALA A 218 13.36 2.03 -8.36
C ALA A 218 12.50 0.81 -8.71
N VAL A 219 12.15 0.60 -9.99
CA VAL A 219 11.48 -0.64 -10.44
C VAL A 219 12.37 -1.85 -10.15
N PHE A 220 13.65 -1.79 -10.56
CA PHE A 220 14.58 -2.91 -10.37
C PHE A 220 14.87 -3.20 -8.90
N LEU A 221 15.10 -2.17 -8.09
CA LEU A 221 15.30 -2.31 -6.65
C LEU A 221 14.05 -2.86 -5.96
N GLY A 222 12.86 -2.36 -6.32
CA GLY A 222 11.59 -2.79 -5.76
C GLY A 222 11.25 -4.26 -6.07
N LEU A 223 11.44 -4.69 -7.32
CA LEU A 223 11.27 -6.10 -7.70
C LEU A 223 12.40 -6.98 -7.12
N GLY A 224 13.64 -6.48 -7.13
CA GLY A 224 14.82 -7.17 -6.61
C GLY A 224 14.70 -7.47 -5.12
N ILE A 225 14.26 -6.52 -4.30
CA ILE A 225 14.05 -6.76 -2.86
C ILE A 225 12.90 -7.74 -2.61
N ALA A 226 11.85 -7.73 -3.44
CA ALA A 226 10.76 -8.70 -3.32
C ALA A 226 11.22 -10.13 -3.65
N ILE A 227 12.13 -10.28 -4.63
CA ILE A 227 12.79 -11.56 -4.94
C ILE A 227 13.70 -11.97 -3.78
N ALA A 228 14.56 -11.08 -3.31
CA ALA A 228 15.51 -11.36 -2.23
C ALA A 228 14.78 -11.75 -0.94
N ALA A 229 13.70 -11.07 -0.58
CA ALA A 229 12.83 -11.41 0.55
C ALA A 229 12.07 -12.74 0.37
N GLY A 230 12.21 -13.41 -0.78
CA GLY A 230 11.57 -14.67 -1.11
C GLY A 230 10.04 -14.57 -1.12
N SER A 231 9.49 -13.41 -1.52
CA SER A 231 8.06 -13.12 -1.45
C SER A 231 7.40 -13.08 -2.83
N ARG A 232 7.24 -14.28 -3.39
CA ARG A 232 6.69 -14.54 -4.74
C ARG A 232 5.40 -13.79 -5.03
N GLY A 233 4.43 -13.85 -4.12
CA GLY A 233 3.13 -13.18 -4.33
C GLY A 233 3.23 -11.65 -4.46
N GLN A 234 4.11 -10.98 -3.70
CA GLN A 234 4.31 -9.53 -3.85
C GLN A 234 4.89 -9.22 -5.23
N LEU A 235 5.86 -10.02 -5.68
CA LEU A 235 6.45 -9.89 -7.00
C LEU A 235 5.41 -10.09 -8.12
N ILE A 236 4.70 -11.22 -8.11
CA ILE A 236 3.71 -11.59 -9.13
C ILE A 236 2.57 -10.57 -9.16
N LEU A 237 2.02 -10.21 -8.00
CA LEU A 237 0.92 -9.26 -7.93
C LEU A 237 1.36 -7.84 -8.32
N ALA A 238 2.59 -7.43 -8.02
CA ALA A 238 3.13 -6.15 -8.49
C ALA A 238 3.25 -6.13 -10.01
N MET A 239 3.83 -7.17 -10.62
CA MET A 239 3.95 -7.29 -12.08
C MET A 239 2.57 -7.33 -12.76
N LEU A 240 1.63 -8.11 -12.22
CA LEU A 240 0.26 -8.18 -12.70
C LEU A 240 -0.41 -6.79 -12.63
N THR A 241 -0.27 -6.10 -11.50
CA THR A 241 -0.84 -4.76 -11.31
C THR A 241 -0.24 -3.76 -12.30
N ILE A 242 1.09 -3.79 -12.50
CA ILE A 242 1.74 -2.92 -13.49
C ILE A 242 1.17 -3.21 -14.89
N ALA A 243 1.07 -4.47 -15.30
CA ALA A 243 0.57 -4.84 -16.62
C ALA A 243 -0.89 -4.39 -16.82
N LEU A 244 -1.75 -4.61 -15.82
CA LEU A 244 -3.18 -4.24 -15.86
C LEU A 244 -3.40 -2.72 -15.91
N PHE A 245 -2.63 -1.95 -15.14
CA PHE A 245 -2.84 -0.51 -14.99
C PHE A 245 -1.96 0.35 -15.90
N TRP A 246 -1.02 -0.24 -16.63
CA TRP A 246 -0.20 0.49 -17.59
C TRP A 246 -1.01 1.24 -18.66
N PRO A 247 -2.07 0.66 -19.27
CA PRO A 247 -2.90 1.38 -20.24
C PRO A 247 -3.71 2.52 -19.62
N LEU A 248 -4.01 2.43 -18.31
CA LEU A 248 -4.67 3.51 -17.59
C LEU A 248 -3.67 4.62 -17.26
N ALA A 249 -2.45 4.27 -16.86
CA ALA A 249 -1.42 5.26 -16.54
C ALA A 249 -0.84 5.94 -17.79
N ARG A 250 -0.77 5.26 -18.94
CA ARG A 250 -0.19 5.78 -20.20
C ARG A 250 -1.13 5.58 -21.39
N ARG A 251 -1.23 6.57 -22.28
CA ARG A 251 -2.05 6.43 -23.49
C ARG A 251 -1.35 5.42 -24.40
N VAL A 252 -1.99 4.28 -24.64
CA VAL A 252 -1.47 3.24 -25.54
C VAL A 252 -1.89 3.61 -26.94
N HIS A 253 -0.97 4.18 -27.71
CA HIS A 253 -1.19 4.45 -29.14
C HIS A 253 -1.04 3.20 -30.00
N ASN A 254 -0.30 2.20 -29.52
CA ASN A 254 -0.03 0.96 -30.25
C ASN A 254 -0.10 -0.26 -29.33
N VAL A 255 -1.08 -1.14 -29.57
CA VAL A 255 -1.30 -2.38 -28.81
C VAL A 255 -0.10 -3.32 -28.90
N LYS A 256 0.60 -3.38 -30.05
CA LYS A 256 1.82 -4.19 -30.21
C LYS A 256 2.94 -3.70 -29.29
N GLN A 257 3.11 -2.38 -29.16
CA GLN A 257 4.10 -1.80 -28.25
C GLN A 257 3.76 -2.09 -26.78
N PHE A 258 2.47 -2.09 -26.43
CA PHE A 258 2.02 -2.47 -25.09
C PHE A 258 2.40 -3.91 -24.76
N PHE A 259 2.03 -4.89 -25.60
CA PHE A 259 2.40 -6.28 -25.38
C PHE A 259 3.92 -6.49 -25.38
N ALA A 260 4.66 -5.82 -26.28
CA ALA A 260 6.12 -5.86 -26.27
C ALA A 260 6.71 -5.32 -24.96
N THR A 261 6.12 -4.28 -24.36
CA THR A 261 6.55 -3.74 -23.06
C THR A 261 6.26 -4.72 -21.93
N VAL A 262 5.06 -5.31 -21.88
CA VAL A 262 4.68 -6.29 -20.87
C VAL A 262 5.57 -7.53 -20.95
N VAL A 263 5.77 -8.07 -22.16
CA VAL A 263 6.67 -9.21 -22.41
C VAL A 263 8.11 -8.84 -22.05
N GLY A 264 8.58 -7.64 -22.41
CA GLY A 264 9.91 -7.16 -22.06
C GLY A 264 10.13 -7.06 -20.55
N MET A 265 9.16 -6.52 -19.80
CA MET A 265 9.21 -6.50 -18.34
C MET A 265 9.22 -7.91 -17.74
N GLY A 266 8.39 -8.82 -18.27
CA GLY A 266 8.37 -10.23 -17.85
C GLY A 266 9.71 -10.94 -18.12
N ALA A 267 10.30 -10.70 -19.30
CA ALA A 267 11.61 -11.24 -19.67
C ALA A 267 12.72 -10.71 -18.75
N ILE A 268 12.72 -9.41 -18.46
CA ILE A 268 13.67 -8.79 -17.53
C ILE A 268 13.52 -9.36 -16.12
N ALA A 269 12.29 -9.55 -15.63
CA ALA A 269 12.04 -10.19 -14.34
C ALA A 269 12.53 -11.64 -14.34
N GLY A 270 12.29 -12.39 -15.43
CA GLY A 270 12.81 -13.74 -15.63
C GLY A 270 14.34 -13.79 -15.61
N VAL A 271 15.01 -12.91 -16.34
CA VAL A 271 16.48 -12.79 -16.32
C VAL A 271 16.98 -12.41 -14.94
N SER A 272 16.29 -11.52 -14.23
CA SER A 272 16.64 -11.13 -12.87
C SER A 272 16.51 -12.30 -11.89
N LEU A 273 15.48 -13.15 -12.04
CA LEU A 273 15.32 -14.39 -11.27
C LEU A 273 16.46 -15.38 -11.55
N VAL A 274 16.83 -15.56 -12.82
CA VAL A 274 17.95 -16.42 -13.23
C VAL A 274 19.26 -15.87 -12.68
N ALA A 275 19.53 -14.58 -12.86
CA ALA A 275 20.73 -13.92 -12.33
C ALA A 275 20.81 -14.07 -10.82
N LEU A 276 19.71 -13.85 -10.09
CA LEU A 276 19.69 -14.05 -8.63
C LEU A 276 19.94 -15.52 -8.24
N ARG A 277 19.44 -16.49 -9.01
CA ARG A 277 19.77 -17.92 -8.80
C ARG A 277 21.27 -18.19 -8.97
N PHE A 278 21.93 -17.55 -9.92
CA PHE A 278 23.38 -17.70 -10.13
C PHE A 278 24.22 -16.92 -9.11
N PHE A 279 23.81 -15.70 -8.75
CA PHE A 279 24.58 -14.81 -7.87
C PHE A 279 24.39 -15.09 -6.37
N MET A 280 23.22 -15.58 -5.93
CA MET A 280 22.94 -15.78 -4.50
C MET A 280 23.39 -17.15 -3.97
N GLY A 281 24.14 -17.91 -4.78
CA GLY A 281 24.69 -19.20 -4.38
C GLY A 281 23.66 -20.32 -4.37
N GLN A 282 24.13 -21.54 -4.62
CA GLN A 282 23.34 -22.77 -4.73
C GLN A 282 22.78 -23.26 -3.37
N ASN A 283 22.35 -22.35 -2.49
CA ASN A 283 21.73 -22.75 -1.24
C ASN A 283 20.41 -23.46 -1.55
N VAL A 284 20.36 -24.76 -1.22
CA VAL A 284 19.24 -25.65 -1.51
C VAL A 284 17.91 -25.05 -1.04
N GLU A 285 17.89 -24.42 0.13
CA GLU A 285 16.71 -23.74 0.70
C GLU A 285 16.17 -22.60 -0.19
N GLN A 286 17.07 -21.82 -0.79
CA GLN A 286 16.68 -20.75 -1.71
C GLN A 286 16.22 -21.33 -3.05
N SER A 287 16.79 -22.44 -3.52
CA SER A 287 16.29 -23.13 -4.71
C SER A 287 14.89 -23.72 -4.46
N GLN A 288 14.67 -24.36 -3.32
CA GLN A 288 13.38 -24.95 -2.89
C GLN A 288 12.27 -23.90 -2.83
N ARG A 289 12.60 -22.65 -2.46
CA ARG A 289 11.67 -21.53 -2.46
C ARG A 289 11.11 -21.18 -3.83
N TRP A 290 11.90 -21.34 -4.87
CA TRP A 290 11.48 -21.07 -6.24
C TRP A 290 11.02 -22.34 -6.97
N ASP A 291 11.05 -23.49 -6.30
CA ASP A 291 10.49 -24.76 -6.77
C ASP A 291 8.95 -24.69 -6.81
N PRO A 292 8.31 -24.99 -7.96
CA PRO A 292 6.85 -25.08 -8.06
C PRO A 292 6.19 -26.05 -7.07
N SER A 293 6.85 -27.13 -6.67
CA SER A 293 6.27 -28.13 -5.75
C SER A 293 6.03 -27.55 -4.35
N HIS A 294 7.05 -26.92 -3.76
CA HIS A 294 6.93 -26.19 -2.49
C HIS A 294 5.99 -24.97 -2.58
N GLN A 295 5.78 -24.40 -3.77
CA GLN A 295 4.78 -23.35 -3.96
C GLN A 295 3.37 -23.86 -3.70
N VAL A 296 3.04 -25.03 -4.25
CA VAL A 296 1.74 -25.67 -4.05
C VAL A 296 1.52 -25.98 -2.57
N GLU A 297 2.54 -26.51 -1.89
CA GLU A 297 2.48 -26.79 -0.44
C GLU A 297 2.16 -25.54 0.38
N THR A 298 2.87 -24.42 0.18
CA THR A 298 2.60 -23.17 0.91
C THR A 298 1.18 -22.64 0.66
N VAL A 299 0.64 -22.82 -0.56
CA VAL A 299 -0.72 -22.41 -0.88
C VAL A 299 -1.73 -23.32 -0.17
N LEU A 300 -1.48 -24.63 -0.15
CA LEU A 300 -2.31 -25.60 0.55
C LEU A 300 -2.30 -25.38 2.07
N GLU A 301 -1.17 -25.05 2.68
CA GLU A 301 -1.11 -24.70 4.11
C GLU A 301 -2.01 -23.52 4.46
N ARG A 302 -2.04 -22.49 3.61
CA ARG A 302 -2.92 -21.32 3.81
C ARG A 302 -4.37 -21.66 3.56
N ALA A 303 -4.65 -22.49 2.55
CA ALA A 303 -6.00 -22.99 2.30
C ALA A 303 -6.50 -23.84 3.49
N ARG A 304 -5.62 -24.64 4.13
CA ARG A 304 -5.93 -25.39 5.36
C ARG A 304 -6.17 -24.47 6.56
N ALA A 305 -5.39 -23.40 6.70
CA ALA A 305 -5.63 -22.40 7.75
C ALA A 305 -7.02 -21.75 7.59
N ALA A 306 -7.35 -21.35 6.36
CA ALA A 306 -8.66 -20.84 6.00
C ALA A 306 -9.78 -21.88 6.24
N SER A 307 -9.58 -23.14 5.84
CA SER A 307 -10.59 -24.19 6.00
C SER A 307 -10.85 -24.50 7.46
N ARG A 308 -9.81 -24.61 8.30
CA ARG A 308 -9.96 -24.82 9.75
C ARG A 308 -10.80 -23.74 10.42
N LEU A 309 -10.59 -22.47 10.05
CA LEU A 309 -11.41 -21.37 10.59
C LEU A 309 -12.89 -21.50 10.17
N LEU A 310 -13.14 -21.88 8.92
CA LEU A 310 -14.50 -22.06 8.40
C LEU A 310 -15.19 -23.32 8.95
N GLU A 311 -14.46 -24.41 9.16
CA GLU A 311 -14.94 -25.62 9.81
C GLU A 311 -15.36 -25.33 11.26
N GLU A 312 -14.56 -24.58 12.00
CA GLU A 312 -14.90 -24.16 13.36
C GLU A 312 -16.17 -23.28 13.39
N LEU A 313 -16.31 -22.36 12.43
CA LEU A 313 -17.53 -21.56 12.29
C LEU A 313 -18.74 -22.42 11.91
N ALA A 314 -18.57 -23.38 10.99
CA ALA A 314 -19.64 -24.26 10.53
C ALA A 314 -20.20 -25.12 11.67
N ASN A 315 -19.35 -25.55 12.60
CA ASN A 315 -19.73 -26.31 13.79
C ASN A 315 -20.49 -25.48 14.84
N GLN A 316 -20.58 -24.16 14.68
CA GLN A 316 -21.25 -23.25 15.63
C GLN A 316 -22.30 -22.36 14.93
N PRO A 317 -23.47 -22.89 14.51
CA PRO A 317 -24.50 -22.13 13.79
C PRO A 317 -24.96 -20.85 14.48
N ALA A 318 -25.00 -20.84 15.82
CA ALA A 318 -25.34 -19.67 16.62
C ALA A 318 -24.39 -18.47 16.38
N LYS A 319 -23.18 -18.74 15.87
CA LYS A 319 -22.14 -17.75 15.60
C LYS A 319 -22.08 -17.34 14.13
N TRP A 320 -22.90 -17.87 13.22
CA TRP A 320 -22.81 -17.52 11.80
C TRP A 320 -23.02 -16.03 11.52
N LEU A 321 -23.91 -15.37 12.27
CA LEU A 321 -24.20 -13.96 12.03
C LEU A 321 -23.05 -13.04 12.48
N PHE A 322 -22.48 -13.28 13.67
CA PHE A 322 -21.50 -12.40 14.32
C PHE A 322 -20.06 -12.93 14.30
N GLY A 323 -19.86 -14.18 13.92
CA GLY A 323 -18.56 -14.85 13.84
C GLY A 323 -18.10 -15.46 15.17
N LEU A 324 -16.92 -16.08 15.11
CA LEU A 324 -16.26 -16.71 16.25
C LEU A 324 -15.68 -15.69 17.25
N GLY A 325 -15.56 -14.43 16.86
CA GLY A 325 -14.90 -13.37 17.62
C GLY A 325 -13.54 -13.02 17.05
N THR A 326 -13.08 -11.79 17.33
CA THR A 326 -11.82 -11.26 16.80
C THR A 326 -10.64 -12.14 17.18
N ASN A 327 -9.75 -12.43 16.22
CA ASN A 327 -8.56 -13.25 16.38
C ASN A 327 -8.85 -14.69 16.88
N ALA A 328 -10.05 -15.22 16.64
CA ALA A 328 -10.43 -16.57 17.03
C ALA A 328 -9.48 -17.64 16.46
N TYR A 329 -8.89 -17.40 15.29
CA TYR A 329 -7.94 -18.35 14.71
C TYR A 329 -6.71 -18.61 15.60
N SER A 330 -6.29 -17.66 16.44
CA SER A 330 -5.20 -17.89 17.40
C SER A 330 -5.56 -18.94 18.46
N ALA A 331 -6.83 -19.06 18.85
CA ALA A 331 -7.28 -20.14 19.72
C ALA A 331 -7.30 -21.50 18.99
N ILE A 332 -7.68 -21.50 17.70
CA ILE A 332 -7.75 -22.72 16.86
C ILE A 332 -6.36 -23.30 16.58
N SER A 333 -5.38 -22.44 16.30
CA SER A 333 -4.01 -22.85 15.95
C SER A 333 -3.13 -23.11 17.19
N GLY A 334 -3.48 -22.56 18.35
CA GLY A 334 -2.64 -22.54 19.54
C GLY A 334 -1.51 -21.52 19.51
N GLU A 335 -1.40 -20.71 18.44
CA GLU A 335 -0.33 -19.73 18.26
C GLU A 335 -0.81 -18.29 18.44
N LYS A 336 -0.18 -17.58 19.38
CA LYS A 336 -0.41 -16.15 19.62
C LYS A 336 -0.13 -15.36 18.33
N HIS A 337 -1.11 -14.58 17.88
CA HIS A 337 -1.05 -13.74 16.66
C HIS A 337 -1.09 -14.49 15.31
N SER A 338 -1.38 -15.79 15.29
CA SER A 338 -1.69 -16.47 14.03
C SER A 338 -3.03 -15.98 13.44
N TYR A 339 -3.22 -16.14 12.13
CA TYR A 339 -4.43 -15.75 11.41
C TYR A 339 -4.61 -16.59 10.13
N ALA A 340 -5.81 -16.58 9.56
CA ALA A 340 -6.17 -17.44 8.42
C ALA A 340 -5.52 -17.05 7.07
N HIS A 341 -4.68 -16.01 7.04
CA HIS A 341 -3.97 -15.52 5.86
C HIS A 341 -4.85 -15.14 4.65
N ASN A 342 -6.14 -14.92 4.85
CA ASN A 342 -7.07 -14.42 3.85
C ASN A 342 -8.09 -13.51 4.53
N LEU A 343 -8.07 -12.22 4.18
CA LEU A 343 -8.91 -11.23 4.82
C LEU A 343 -10.40 -11.60 4.78
N PHE A 344 -10.95 -11.99 3.63
CA PHE A 344 -12.39 -12.27 3.54
C PHE A 344 -12.80 -13.53 4.32
N VAL A 345 -11.94 -14.54 4.38
CA VAL A 345 -12.16 -15.71 5.23
C VAL A 345 -12.10 -15.31 6.71
N GLU A 346 -11.15 -14.45 7.10
CA GLU A 346 -11.08 -13.87 8.45
C GLU A 346 -12.36 -13.08 8.78
N MET A 347 -12.86 -12.25 7.86
CA MET A 347 -14.10 -11.50 8.06
C MET A 347 -15.32 -12.41 8.23
N LEU A 348 -15.39 -13.52 7.48
CA LEU A 348 -16.47 -14.49 7.63
C LEU A 348 -16.32 -15.30 8.92
N GLY A 349 -15.13 -15.84 9.19
CA GLY A 349 -14.84 -16.69 10.33
C GLY A 349 -14.95 -15.96 11.67
N GLU A 350 -14.35 -14.78 11.76
CA GLU A 350 -14.20 -14.04 13.02
C GLU A 350 -15.33 -13.03 13.25
N LEU A 351 -15.87 -12.42 12.19
CA LEU A 351 -16.93 -11.39 12.26
C LEU A 351 -18.25 -11.82 11.61
N GLY A 352 -18.35 -13.07 11.13
CA GLY A 352 -19.57 -13.65 10.62
C GLY A 352 -20.01 -13.11 9.26
N ILE A 353 -21.24 -13.46 8.88
CA ILE A 353 -21.88 -12.97 7.66
C ILE A 353 -21.97 -11.44 7.69
N LEU A 354 -22.16 -10.82 8.87
CA LEU A 354 -22.18 -9.37 9.01
C LEU A 354 -20.84 -8.74 8.61
N GLY A 355 -19.73 -9.24 9.16
CA GLY A 355 -18.39 -8.74 8.84
C GLY A 355 -18.02 -8.92 7.37
N LEU A 356 -18.30 -10.09 6.80
CA LEU A 356 -18.08 -10.36 5.37
C LEU A 356 -18.92 -9.43 4.49
N THR A 357 -20.21 -9.27 4.78
CA THR A 357 -21.12 -8.41 3.99
C THR A 357 -20.64 -6.97 3.98
N CYS A 358 -20.30 -6.42 5.15
CA CYS A 358 -19.73 -5.07 5.25
C CYS A 358 -18.45 -4.92 4.42
N SER A 359 -17.57 -5.94 4.46
CA SER A 359 -16.33 -5.94 3.69
C SER A 359 -16.57 -5.97 2.18
N ILE A 360 -17.51 -6.79 1.71
CA ILE A 360 -17.92 -6.83 0.30
C ILE A 360 -18.49 -5.48 -0.13
N VAL A 361 -19.35 -4.87 0.69
CA VAL A 361 -19.91 -3.53 0.43
C VAL A 361 -18.80 -2.49 0.33
N LEU A 362 -17.80 -2.51 1.23
CA LEU A 362 -16.63 -1.63 1.15
C LEU A 362 -15.87 -1.82 -0.16
N VAL A 363 -15.62 -3.05 -0.61
CA VAL A 363 -14.96 -3.32 -1.91
C VAL A 363 -15.78 -2.77 -3.07
N ILE A 364 -17.09 -3.00 -3.09
CA ILE A 364 -17.99 -2.52 -4.15
C ILE A 364 -18.00 -0.99 -4.18
N TRP A 365 -18.12 -0.33 -3.03
CA TRP A 365 -18.08 1.12 -2.94
C TRP A 365 -16.73 1.66 -3.35
N GLY A 366 -15.63 1.07 -2.86
CA GLY A 366 -14.29 1.43 -3.25
C GLY A 366 -14.07 1.35 -4.76
N TYR A 367 -14.51 0.26 -5.40
CA TYR A 367 -14.47 0.10 -6.85
C TYR A 367 -15.26 1.21 -7.57
N LYS A 368 -16.50 1.49 -7.13
CA LYS A 368 -17.34 2.55 -7.72
C LYS A 368 -16.67 3.92 -7.62
N HIS A 369 -16.10 4.26 -6.47
CA HIS A 369 -15.39 5.52 -6.27
C HIS A 369 -14.10 5.58 -7.09
N CYS A 370 -13.29 4.52 -7.13
CA CYS A 370 -12.11 4.46 -8.00
C CYS A 370 -12.47 4.64 -9.48
N LYS A 371 -13.55 4.01 -9.96
CA LYS A 371 -14.04 4.18 -11.34
C LYS A 371 -14.44 5.62 -11.61
N GLU A 372 -15.14 6.25 -10.67
CA GLU A 372 -15.57 7.64 -10.81
C GLU A 372 -14.40 8.62 -10.77
N LEU A 373 -13.45 8.43 -9.85
CA LEU A 373 -12.20 9.19 -9.78
C LEU A 373 -11.45 9.11 -11.12
N TRP A 374 -11.37 7.90 -11.68
CA TRP A 374 -10.79 7.71 -13.01
C TRP A 374 -11.54 8.50 -14.08
N LEU A 375 -12.87 8.50 -14.09
CA LEU A 375 -13.64 9.23 -15.09
C LEU A 375 -13.41 10.75 -15.01
N TYR A 376 -13.21 11.32 -13.82
CA TYR A 376 -12.86 12.74 -13.67
C TYR A 376 -11.50 13.10 -14.25
N HIS A 377 -10.53 12.19 -14.16
CA HIS A 377 -9.13 12.48 -14.47
C HIS A 377 -8.61 11.81 -15.74
N ARG A 378 -9.40 10.97 -16.43
CA ARG A 378 -8.94 10.16 -17.58
C ARG A 378 -8.35 10.99 -18.73
N ASP A 379 -8.78 12.25 -18.84
CA ASP A 379 -8.39 13.16 -19.92
C ASP A 379 -7.28 14.14 -19.50
N ALA A 380 -7.05 14.34 -18.19
CA ALA A 380 -6.04 15.24 -17.63
C ALA A 380 -4.67 14.55 -17.50
N GLY A 381 -3.67 14.92 -18.30
CA GLY A 381 -2.42 14.14 -18.46
C GLY A 381 -1.72 13.69 -17.17
N ALA A 382 -1.46 14.61 -16.23
CA ALA A 382 -0.76 14.30 -14.97
C ALA A 382 -1.68 13.62 -13.95
N GLU A 383 -2.90 14.15 -13.75
CA GLU A 383 -3.90 13.61 -12.83
C GLU A 383 -4.40 12.22 -13.23
N ARG A 384 -4.51 11.94 -14.54
CA ARG A 384 -4.76 10.61 -15.10
C ARG A 384 -3.77 9.60 -14.57
N THR A 385 -2.48 9.97 -14.62
CA THR A 385 -1.39 9.09 -14.19
C THR A 385 -1.46 8.87 -12.69
N SER A 386 -1.64 9.94 -11.91
CA SER A 386 -1.72 9.88 -10.46
C SER A 386 -2.91 9.06 -9.97
N THR A 387 -4.06 9.22 -10.63
CA THR A 387 -5.27 8.43 -10.37
C THR A 387 -5.06 6.97 -10.74
N ALA A 388 -4.47 6.67 -11.90
CA ALA A 388 -4.16 5.30 -12.29
C ALA A 388 -3.21 4.60 -11.30
N VAL A 389 -2.16 5.31 -10.84
CA VAL A 389 -1.24 4.79 -9.83
C VAL A 389 -1.96 4.55 -8.50
N LEU A 390 -2.83 5.46 -8.06
CA LEU A 390 -3.60 5.29 -6.82
C LEU A 390 -4.51 4.06 -6.89
N ILE A 391 -5.24 3.87 -8.00
CA ILE A 391 -6.12 2.70 -8.20
C ILE A 391 -5.29 1.42 -8.31
N ALA A 392 -4.11 1.48 -8.94
CA ALA A 392 -3.16 0.38 -8.97
C ALA A 392 -2.69 -0.01 -7.57
N MET A 393 -2.37 0.96 -6.71
CA MET A 393 -2.02 0.70 -5.31
C MET A 393 -3.18 0.10 -4.51
N CYS A 394 -4.41 0.60 -4.68
CA CYS A 394 -5.61 -0.01 -4.09
C CYS A 394 -5.74 -1.48 -4.51
N THR A 395 -5.56 -1.76 -5.80
CA THR A 395 -5.71 -3.11 -6.37
C THR A 395 -4.61 -4.03 -5.87
N TYR A 396 -3.35 -3.57 -5.86
CA TYR A 396 -2.22 -4.33 -5.37
C TYR A 396 -2.39 -4.70 -3.88
N ASN A 397 -2.75 -3.75 -3.02
CA ASN A 397 -2.97 -4.01 -1.61
C ASN A 397 -4.18 -4.94 -1.37
N MET A 398 -5.27 -4.78 -2.13
CA MET A 398 -6.43 -5.67 -2.04
C MET A 398 -6.11 -7.10 -2.47
N LEU A 399 -5.33 -7.28 -3.53
CA LEU A 399 -4.87 -8.61 -3.95
C LEU A 399 -3.94 -9.23 -2.90
N LEU A 400 -3.11 -8.42 -2.24
CA LEU A 400 -2.26 -8.89 -1.16
C LEU A 400 -3.06 -9.35 0.05
N THR A 401 -4.17 -8.71 0.42
CA THR A 401 -4.95 -9.13 1.60
C THR A 401 -5.64 -10.49 1.45
N MET A 402 -5.83 -10.97 0.21
CA MET A 402 -6.26 -12.34 -0.05
C MET A 402 -5.18 -13.38 0.24
N LYS A 403 -3.92 -12.94 0.34
CA LYS A 403 -2.71 -13.77 0.53
C LYS A 403 -2.08 -13.59 1.92
N GLN A 404 -2.03 -12.36 2.38
CA GLN A 404 -1.37 -11.90 3.59
C GLN A 404 -2.14 -10.66 4.04
N GLY A 405 -2.92 -10.79 5.08
CA GLY A 405 -3.77 -9.72 5.53
C GLY A 405 -4.56 -10.19 6.72
N THR A 406 -4.80 -9.25 7.61
CA THR A 406 -5.59 -9.43 8.81
C THR A 406 -6.26 -8.10 9.04
N PHE A 407 -7.56 -8.14 9.26
CA PHE A 407 -8.34 -6.93 9.37
C PHE A 407 -7.85 -6.05 10.51
N VAL A 408 -7.42 -6.71 11.60
CA VAL A 408 -7.15 -6.05 12.86
C VAL A 408 -5.74 -5.48 12.96
N SER A 409 -4.69 -6.18 12.53
CA SER A 409 -3.32 -5.66 12.73
C SER A 409 -2.67 -5.07 11.47
N ILE A 410 -3.22 -5.30 10.28
CA ILE A 410 -2.62 -4.87 9.00
C ILE A 410 -3.72 -4.32 8.08
N PRO A 411 -4.12 -3.05 8.23
CA PRO A 411 -5.27 -2.50 7.53
C PRO A 411 -4.95 -2.02 6.10
N ASP A 412 -3.93 -2.61 5.46
CA ASP A 412 -3.26 -2.06 4.28
C ASP A 412 -4.16 -1.93 3.04
N ALA A 413 -5.17 -2.80 2.89
CA ALA A 413 -6.13 -2.73 1.80
C ALA A 413 -7.05 -1.50 1.89
N TRP A 414 -7.27 -0.97 3.09
CA TRP A 414 -8.33 -0.01 3.31
C TRP A 414 -7.85 1.44 3.26
N PHE A 415 -6.60 1.77 3.63
CA PHE A 415 -6.20 3.19 3.68
C PHE A 415 -6.12 3.84 2.30
N VAL A 416 -5.53 3.15 1.32
CA VAL A 416 -5.41 3.69 -0.04
C VAL A 416 -6.80 3.86 -0.65
N LEU A 417 -7.70 2.92 -0.35
CA LEU A 417 -9.09 2.96 -0.79
C LEU A 417 -9.87 4.09 -0.10
N ALA A 418 -9.65 4.32 1.19
CA ALA A 418 -10.19 5.44 1.94
C ALA A 418 -9.77 6.79 1.33
N ILE A 419 -8.49 6.93 0.97
CA ILE A 419 -7.98 8.11 0.26
C ILE A 419 -8.69 8.29 -1.08
N ALA A 420 -8.75 7.24 -1.91
CA ALA A 420 -9.42 7.30 -3.21
C ALA A 420 -10.91 7.68 -3.08
N CYS A 421 -11.63 7.06 -2.15
CA CYS A 421 -13.03 7.37 -1.85
C CYS A 421 -13.22 8.83 -1.44
N LYS A 422 -12.34 9.36 -0.58
CA LYS A 422 -12.39 10.75 -0.12
C LYS A 422 -12.15 11.73 -1.26
N LEU A 423 -11.15 11.48 -2.12
CA LEU A 423 -10.82 12.36 -3.25
C LEU A 423 -11.98 12.52 -4.24
N VAL A 424 -12.77 11.47 -4.49
CA VAL A 424 -13.97 11.57 -5.36
C VAL A 424 -14.95 12.63 -4.88
N TYR A 425 -15.15 12.78 -3.57
CA TYR A 425 -16.06 13.81 -3.05
C TYR A 425 -15.49 15.22 -3.20
N VAL A 426 -14.16 15.36 -3.13
CA VAL A 426 -13.51 16.65 -3.43
C VAL A 426 -13.73 17.03 -4.89
N ASP A 427 -13.50 16.08 -5.81
CA ASP A 427 -13.69 16.32 -7.24
C ASP A 427 -15.16 16.57 -7.60
N ARG A 428 -16.11 15.85 -6.98
CA ARG A 428 -17.55 16.12 -7.10
C ARG A 428 -17.91 17.53 -6.66
N ALA A 429 -17.35 18.00 -5.55
CA ALA A 429 -17.61 19.33 -5.02
C ALA A 429 -17.06 20.40 -5.98
N ALA A 430 -15.84 20.21 -6.49
CA ALA A 430 -15.24 21.09 -7.49
C ALA A 430 -16.07 21.11 -8.80
N TRP A 431 -16.51 19.95 -9.28
CA TRP A 431 -17.38 19.84 -10.47
C TRP A 431 -18.74 20.49 -10.30
N ARG A 432 -19.36 20.43 -9.10
CA ARG A 432 -20.64 21.11 -8.83
C ARG A 432 -20.49 22.63 -8.71
N ALA A 433 -19.34 23.10 -8.24
CA ALA A 433 -19.03 24.52 -8.19
C ALA A 433 -18.69 25.09 -9.58
N TYR A 434 -18.33 24.22 -10.53
CA TYR A 434 -18.09 24.57 -11.92
C TYR A 434 -19.44 24.75 -12.64
N ASP A 435 -19.87 26.00 -12.82
CA ASP A 435 -21.11 26.33 -13.56
C ASP A 435 -20.90 26.17 -15.07
N PRO A 436 -21.57 25.21 -15.74
CA PRO A 436 -21.47 25.04 -17.19
C PRO A 436 -21.96 26.27 -17.97
N ALA A 437 -22.81 27.13 -17.37
CA ALA A 437 -23.34 28.32 -18.03
C ALA A 437 -22.25 29.38 -18.30
N LEU A 438 -21.18 29.42 -17.49
CA LEU A 438 -20.05 30.34 -17.68
C LEU A 438 -19.13 29.93 -18.85
N LEU A 439 -19.17 28.67 -19.31
CA LEU A 439 -18.44 28.25 -20.51
C LEU A 439 -19.13 28.68 -21.81
N VAL A 440 -20.45 28.85 -21.80
CA VAL A 440 -21.21 29.31 -22.97
C VAL A 440 -20.97 30.80 -23.20
N SER A 441 -20.70 31.60 -22.17
CA SER A 441 -20.36 33.03 -22.36
C SER A 441 -18.94 33.26 -22.88
N ASP A 442 -17.96 32.44 -22.50
CA ASP A 442 -16.57 32.60 -22.96
C ASP A 442 -16.30 31.98 -24.34
N SER A 443 -17.08 30.98 -24.76
CA SER A 443 -16.96 30.42 -26.12
C SER A 443 -17.63 31.27 -27.20
N ILE A 444 -18.55 32.16 -26.83
CA ILE A 444 -19.20 33.10 -27.76
C ILE A 444 -18.36 34.37 -27.96
N THR A 445 -17.55 34.79 -26.99
CA THR A 445 -16.73 36.00 -27.09
C THR A 445 -15.35 35.77 -27.73
N HIS A 446 -14.85 34.53 -27.82
CA HIS A 446 -13.50 34.27 -28.35
C HIS A 446 -13.43 33.65 -29.76
N TYR A 447 -14.57 33.29 -30.36
CA TYR A 447 -14.64 32.78 -31.74
C TYR A 447 -15.37 33.74 -32.71
N GLY A 448 -15.56 35.01 -32.31
CA GLY A 448 -16.41 35.96 -33.03
C GLY A 448 -15.75 36.84 -34.10
N GLU A 449 -14.43 37.04 -34.15
CA GLU A 449 -13.89 38.15 -34.98
C GLU A 449 -12.62 37.91 -35.83
N GLU A 450 -11.92 36.77 -35.77
CA GLU A 450 -10.59 36.67 -36.42
C GLU A 450 -10.50 35.96 -37.79
N ASP A 451 -11.61 35.60 -38.45
CA ASP A 451 -11.57 34.88 -39.74
C ASP A 451 -12.26 35.62 -40.92
N SER A 452 -12.05 36.94 -41.02
CA SER A 452 -12.28 37.69 -42.26
C SER A 452 -10.95 38.03 -42.95
N GLY A 453 -10.28 36.98 -43.44
CA GLY A 453 -9.12 37.14 -44.35
C GLY A 453 -9.51 37.78 -45.68
N PRO A 454 -8.63 38.59 -46.30
CA PRO A 454 -8.94 39.34 -47.51
C PRO A 454 -9.11 38.42 -48.72
N ALA A 455 -10.16 38.69 -49.50
CA ALA A 455 -10.45 38.06 -50.77
C ALA A 455 -9.23 38.12 -51.71
N GLN A 456 -8.79 36.95 -52.19
CA GLN A 456 -7.79 36.83 -53.23
C GLN A 456 -8.34 37.43 -54.54
N ALA A 457 -7.73 38.52 -54.99
CA ALA A 457 -7.95 39.07 -56.32
C ALA A 457 -7.09 38.31 -57.34
N SER A 458 -7.75 37.82 -58.38
CA SER A 458 -7.18 37.22 -59.58
C SER A 458 -6.41 38.23 -60.45
N ALA A 459 -5.21 37.87 -60.87
CA ALA A 459 -4.59 38.25 -62.15
C ALA A 459 -3.54 37.20 -62.54
#